data_AF-A0A834JK59-F1
#
_entry.id   AF-A0A834JK59-F1
#
_cell.length_a   1.000
_cell.length_b   1.000
_cell.length_c   1.000
_cell.angle_alpha   90.00
_cell.angle_beta   90.00
_cell.angle_gamma   90.00
#
_symmetry.space_group_name_H-M   'P 1'
#
loop_
_entity.id
_entity.type
_entity.pdbx_description
1 polymer ?
#
loop_
_entity_poly.entity_id
_entity_poly.type
_entity_poly.pdbx_seq_one_letter_code
_entity_poly.pdbx_strand_id
1 'polypeptide(L)'
;MILSYIYIFLIIFLMIIIIRILFLLFMKSGRITVRNFRETSAKAMIILGSGGHTAEMLRIVKHMNYENYTPRIYVCASTDKISIEKVKEIEGKRNDYKIIKITRSREVGQSYISSVWTTVIATLEAASLLWFEKPELLLCNGPGTCVPLCIIAFVFKIFYVLNITTVFIESFCRVKTFSLTGKILYYLVDHIIVRWPGLNKSLYDKVYSS
;
A
#
# COMPACT_ATOMS: atom_id res chain seq x y z
N MET A 1 31.85 -4.14 32.02
CA MET A 1 30.50 -4.47 32.54
C MET A 1 29.39 -3.64 31.88
N ILE A 2 29.42 -2.31 31.90
CA ILE A 2 28.36 -1.49 31.25
C ILE A 2 28.29 -1.76 29.74
N LEU A 3 29.44 -1.80 29.06
CA LEU A 3 29.51 -2.05 27.62
C LEU A 3 28.91 -3.42 27.24
N SER A 4 29.15 -4.47 28.04
CA SER A 4 28.58 -5.80 27.81
C SER A 4 27.07 -5.84 27.98
N TYR A 5 26.50 -5.10 28.94
CA TYR A 5 25.05 -4.99 29.09
C TYR A 5 24.41 -4.27 27.90
N ILE A 6 25.05 -3.22 27.37
CA ILE A 6 24.57 -2.51 26.17
C ILE A 6 24.55 -3.45 24.96
N TYR A 7 25.60 -4.25 24.76
CA TYR A 7 25.63 -5.23 23.67
C TYR A 7 24.55 -6.31 23.80
N ILE A 8 24.36 -6.87 25.00
CA ILE A 8 23.32 -7.88 25.25
C ILE A 8 21.93 -7.29 24.97
N PHE A 9 21.66 -6.07 25.44
CA PHE A 9 20.40 -5.37 25.16
C PHE A 9 20.17 -5.18 23.67
N LEU A 10 21.18 -4.72 22.92
CA LEU A 10 21.08 -4.49 21.48
C LEU A 10 20.78 -5.80 20.72
N ILE A 11 21.41 -6.91 21.11
CA ILE A 11 21.19 -8.23 20.50
C ILE A 11 19.76 -8.70 20.76
N ILE A 12 19.28 -8.61 22.01
CA ILE A 12 17.89 -8.99 22.36
C ILE A 12 16.90 -8.13 21.59
N PHE A 13 17.13 -6.82 21.52
CA PHE A 13 16.30 -5.89 20.77
C PHE A 13 16.22 -6.24 19.29
N LEU A 14 17.37 -6.53 18.66
CA LEU A 14 17.42 -6.95 17.25
C LEU A 14 16.72 -8.29 17.03
N MET A 15 16.87 -9.26 17.94
CA MET A 15 16.16 -10.54 17.88
C MET A 15 14.64 -10.35 17.94
N ILE A 16 14.13 -9.50 18.84
CA ILE A 16 12.69 -9.20 18.93
C ILE A 16 12.18 -8.59 17.62
N ILE A 17 12.92 -7.67 17.01
CA ILE A 17 12.57 -7.08 15.71
C ILE A 17 12.55 -8.15 14.62
N ILE A 18 13.56 -9.03 14.56
CA ILE A 18 13.63 -10.10 13.56
C ILE A 18 12.44 -11.06 13.73
N ILE A 19 12.16 -11.52 14.96
CA ILE A 19 11.01 -12.37 15.26
C ILE A 19 9.72 -11.69 14.83
N ARG A 20 9.57 -10.38 15.09
CA ARG A 20 8.40 -9.60 14.69
C ARG A 20 8.26 -9.51 13.17
N ILE A 21 9.36 -9.28 12.44
CA ILE A 21 9.37 -9.25 10.98
C ILE A 21 8.94 -10.61 10.43
N LEU A 22 9.56 -11.70 10.90
CA LEU A 22 9.24 -13.06 10.48
C LEU A 22 7.77 -13.38 10.77
N PHE A 23 7.26 -13.02 11.95
CA PHE A 23 5.85 -13.16 12.30
C PHE A 23 4.95 -12.43 11.28
N LEU A 24 5.24 -11.17 10.96
CA LEU A 24 4.44 -10.40 10.00
C LEU A 24 4.52 -10.94 8.56
N LEU A 25 5.63 -11.56 8.17
CA LEU A 25 5.80 -12.16 6.85
C LEU A 25 5.04 -13.50 6.73
N PHE A 26 5.24 -14.40 7.69
CA PHE A 26 4.77 -15.80 7.64
C PHE A 26 3.37 -16.00 8.21
N MET A 27 3.00 -15.35 9.32
CA MET A 27 1.72 -15.62 10.02
C MET A 27 0.51 -14.89 9.40
N LYS A 28 0.72 -14.11 8.33
CA LYS A 28 -0.37 -13.41 7.61
C LYS A 28 -1.19 -14.29 6.66
N SER A 29 -0.82 -15.57 6.48
CA SER A 29 -1.61 -16.46 5.63
C SER A 29 -2.88 -16.90 6.37
N GLY A 30 -4.05 -16.48 5.87
CA GLY A 30 -5.30 -17.20 6.10
C GLY A 30 -6.26 -16.68 7.19
N ARG A 31 -5.91 -15.68 8.01
CA ARG A 31 -6.90 -15.10 8.92
C ARG A 31 -7.60 -13.90 8.26
N ILE A 32 -8.65 -14.20 7.49
CA ILE A 32 -9.83 -13.32 7.52
C ILE A 32 -10.29 -13.38 8.98
N THR A 33 -9.70 -12.56 9.85
CA THR A 33 -10.37 -12.29 11.12
C THR A 33 -11.71 -11.71 10.70
N VAL A 34 -12.78 -12.45 10.95
CA VAL A 34 -14.14 -11.93 11.01
C VAL A 34 -14.08 -10.82 12.05
N ARG A 35 -13.69 -9.63 11.60
CA ARG A 35 -13.68 -8.44 12.45
C ARG A 35 -15.15 -8.15 12.69
N ASN A 36 -15.49 -7.94 13.96
CA ASN A 36 -16.77 -7.37 14.34
C ASN A 36 -17.13 -6.24 13.36
N PHE A 37 -18.40 -6.19 12.94
CA PHE A 37 -18.90 -5.10 12.11
C PHE A 37 -18.38 -3.78 12.68
N ARG A 38 -17.62 -3.04 11.87
CA ARG A 38 -17.11 -1.73 12.28
C ARG A 38 -18.30 -0.83 12.52
N GLU A 39 -18.39 -0.26 13.71
CA GLU A 39 -19.38 0.77 14.04
C GLU A 39 -18.99 2.14 13.46
N THR A 40 -17.69 2.35 13.19
CA THR A 40 -17.14 3.61 12.70
C THR A 40 -16.53 3.49 11.31
N SER A 41 -16.54 4.60 10.57
CA SER A 41 -15.87 4.68 9.27
C SER A 41 -14.36 4.44 9.39
N ALA A 42 -13.77 3.93 8.32
CA ALA A 42 -12.33 3.73 8.18
C ALA A 42 -11.73 4.82 7.30
N LYS A 43 -10.69 5.51 7.78
CA LYS A 43 -9.94 6.43 6.93
C LYS A 43 -9.20 5.65 5.85
N ALA A 44 -9.52 5.89 4.58
CA ALA A 44 -8.99 5.13 3.45
C ALA A 44 -8.05 5.99 2.60
N MET A 45 -6.83 5.52 2.40
CA MET A 45 -5.86 6.11 1.47
C MET A 45 -5.81 5.28 0.19
N ILE A 46 -6.08 5.91 -0.94
CA ILE A 46 -6.19 5.28 -2.26
C ILE A 46 -5.09 5.84 -3.16
N ILE A 47 -4.14 4.99 -3.53
CA ILE A 47 -3.04 5.35 -4.42
C ILE A 47 -3.50 5.19 -5.86
N LEU A 48 -3.44 6.28 -6.63
CA LEU A 48 -3.73 6.28 -8.05
C LEU A 48 -2.43 6.13 -8.84
N GLY A 49 -2.43 5.16 -9.76
CA GLY A 49 -1.45 5.14 -10.84
C GLY A 49 -1.73 6.22 -11.88
N SER A 50 -1.09 6.08 -13.06
CA SER A 50 -1.39 6.94 -14.22
C SER A 50 -2.09 6.15 -15.31
N GLY A 51 -3.00 6.81 -16.04
CA GLY A 51 -3.69 6.23 -17.19
C GLY A 51 -4.64 5.09 -16.81
N GLY A 52 -4.36 3.89 -17.33
CA GLY A 52 -5.21 2.70 -17.12
C GLY A 52 -5.36 2.30 -15.65
N HIS A 53 -4.28 2.37 -14.86
CA HIS A 53 -4.32 2.05 -13.44
C HIS A 53 -5.25 2.99 -12.65
N THR A 54 -5.29 4.28 -13.01
CA THR A 54 -6.24 5.22 -12.40
C THR A 54 -7.68 4.76 -12.65
N ALA A 55 -8.02 4.41 -13.89
CA ALA A 55 -9.36 3.97 -14.25
C ALA A 55 -9.76 2.68 -13.53
N GLU A 56 -8.84 1.73 -13.41
CA GLU A 56 -9.04 0.49 -12.65
C GLU A 56 -9.37 0.76 -11.17
N MET A 57 -8.61 1.65 -10.52
CA MET A 57 -8.79 1.96 -9.11
C MET A 57 -10.08 2.74 -8.86
N LEU A 58 -10.33 3.75 -9.69
CA LEU A 58 -11.54 4.56 -9.61
C LEU A 58 -12.83 3.74 -9.84
N ARG A 59 -12.77 2.70 -10.68
CA ARG A 59 -13.89 1.76 -10.84
C ARG A 59 -14.19 0.98 -9.56
N ILE A 60 -13.17 0.65 -8.76
CA ILE A 60 -13.34 -0.02 -7.46
C ILE A 60 -13.93 0.95 -6.45
N VAL A 61 -13.36 2.14 -6.36
CA VAL A 61 -13.84 3.21 -5.48
C VAL A 61 -15.32 3.53 -5.72
N LYS A 62 -15.77 3.56 -6.98
CA LYS A 62 -17.18 3.80 -7.33
C LYS A 62 -18.16 2.80 -6.68
N HIS A 63 -17.70 1.58 -6.38
CA HIS A 63 -18.51 0.52 -5.76
C HIS A 63 -18.19 0.34 -4.27
N MET A 64 -17.30 1.17 -3.71
CA MET A 64 -16.99 1.16 -2.29
C MET A 64 -18.12 1.85 -1.51
N ASN A 65 -18.43 1.38 -0.29
CA ASN A 65 -19.35 2.08 0.59
C ASN A 65 -18.68 3.33 1.16
N TYR A 66 -19.11 4.51 0.70
CA TYR A 66 -18.53 5.80 1.07
C TYR A 66 -18.70 6.14 2.56
N GLU A 67 -19.73 5.62 3.24
CA GLU A 67 -19.97 5.84 4.67
C GLU A 67 -19.00 5.03 5.53
N ASN A 68 -18.70 3.81 5.09
CA ASN A 68 -17.76 2.93 5.79
C ASN A 68 -16.31 3.33 5.56
N TYR A 69 -16.01 4.10 4.52
CA TYR A 69 -14.66 4.48 4.14
C TYR A 69 -14.58 6.01 3.96
N THR A 70 -14.51 6.73 5.07
CA THR A 70 -14.40 8.19 5.10
C THR A 70 -13.47 8.66 6.24
N PRO A 71 -12.62 9.68 6.02
CA PRO A 71 -12.40 10.37 4.74
C PRO A 71 -11.56 9.54 3.77
N ARG A 72 -11.73 9.80 2.47
CA ARG A 72 -10.99 9.15 1.38
C ARG A 72 -9.84 10.05 0.93
N ILE A 73 -8.62 9.56 0.98
CA ILE A 73 -7.41 10.31 0.65
C ILE A 73 -6.84 9.74 -0.64
N TYR A 74 -6.96 10.49 -1.73
CA TYR A 74 -6.41 10.11 -3.03
C TYR A 74 -4.98 10.61 -3.16
N VAL A 75 -4.05 9.67 -3.34
CA VAL A 75 -2.64 9.97 -3.57
C VAL A 75 -2.35 9.84 -5.06
N CYS A 76 -1.97 10.93 -5.70
CA CYS A 76 -1.67 11.00 -7.13
C CYS A 76 -0.21 11.40 -7.36
N ALA A 77 0.36 10.98 -8.49
CA ALA A 77 1.63 11.54 -8.94
C ALA A 77 1.52 13.04 -9.20
N SER A 78 2.55 13.82 -8.82
CA SER A 78 2.60 15.28 -9.03
C SER A 78 2.37 15.71 -10.49
N THR A 79 2.77 14.88 -11.44
CA THR A 79 2.66 15.10 -12.89
C THR A 79 1.30 14.70 -13.49
N ASP A 80 0.43 14.02 -12.73
CA ASP A 80 -0.80 13.43 -13.27
C ASP A 80 -2.04 14.30 -12.99
N LYS A 81 -2.29 15.28 -13.86
CA LYS A 81 -3.47 16.15 -13.79
C LYS A 81 -4.77 15.41 -14.14
N ILE A 82 -4.71 14.46 -15.07
CA ILE A 82 -5.87 13.72 -15.56
C ILE A 82 -6.49 12.88 -14.43
N SER A 83 -5.65 12.23 -13.62
CA SER A 83 -6.14 11.45 -12.48
C SER A 83 -6.87 12.32 -11.45
N ILE A 84 -6.41 13.55 -11.21
CA ILE A 84 -7.03 14.49 -10.28
C ILE A 84 -8.43 14.91 -10.77
N GLU A 85 -8.57 15.18 -12.07
CA GLU A 85 -9.86 15.55 -12.66
C GLU A 85 -10.88 14.42 -12.55
N LYS A 86 -10.46 13.17 -12.85
CA LYS A 86 -11.32 11.99 -12.72
C LYS A 86 -11.77 11.72 -11.28
N VAL A 87 -10.93 11.99 -10.29
CA VAL A 87 -11.31 11.89 -8.87
C VAL A 87 -12.43 12.88 -8.57
N LYS A 88 -12.26 14.15 -8.97
CA LYS A 88 -13.27 15.20 -8.75
C LYS A 88 -14.59 14.86 -9.43
N GLU A 89 -14.54 14.28 -10.62
CA GLU A 89 -15.73 13.83 -11.35
C GLU A 89 -16.50 12.73 -10.59
N ILE A 90 -15.80 11.71 -10.09
CA ILE A 90 -16.42 10.57 -9.40
C ILE A 90 -16.93 10.95 -8.01
N GLU A 91 -16.16 11.76 -7.28
CA GLU A 91 -16.56 12.24 -5.97
C GLU A 91 -17.70 13.26 -6.06
N GLY A 92 -17.77 14.01 -7.15
CA GLY A 92 -18.80 15.02 -7.41
C GLY A 92 -18.70 16.15 -6.38
N LYS A 93 -19.83 16.45 -5.72
CA LYS A 93 -19.94 17.52 -4.71
C LYS A 93 -19.64 17.06 -3.28
N ARG A 94 -19.13 15.85 -3.09
CA ARG A 94 -18.74 15.35 -1.78
C ARG A 94 -17.59 16.17 -1.21
N ASN A 95 -17.59 16.41 0.10
CA ASN A 95 -16.53 17.17 0.78
C ASN A 95 -15.69 16.29 1.72
N ASP A 96 -15.96 14.99 1.76
CA ASP A 96 -15.32 14.02 2.65
C ASP A 96 -14.18 13.24 1.97
N TYR A 97 -13.46 13.93 1.06
CA TYR A 97 -12.25 13.42 0.44
C TYR A 97 -11.14 14.48 0.38
N LYS A 98 -9.90 14.02 0.27
CA LYS A 98 -8.70 14.85 0.11
C LYS A 98 -7.87 14.32 -1.04
N ILE A 99 -7.25 15.21 -1.81
CA ILE A 99 -6.29 14.85 -2.86
C ILE A 99 -4.91 15.31 -2.43
N ILE A 100 -3.95 14.41 -2.43
CA ILE A 100 -2.55 14.67 -2.07
C ILE A 100 -1.66 14.24 -3.24
N LYS A 101 -0.63 15.04 -3.52
CA LYS A 101 0.35 14.75 -4.56
C LYS A 101 1.60 14.16 -3.93
N ILE A 102 2.19 13.15 -4.58
CA ILE A 102 3.47 12.56 -4.21
C ILE A 102 4.41 12.55 -5.42
N THR A 103 5.71 12.62 -5.17
CA THR A 103 6.72 12.47 -6.22
C THR A 103 6.70 11.05 -6.76
N ARG A 104 6.82 10.89 -8.08
CA ARG A 104 6.92 9.55 -8.68
C ARG A 104 8.24 8.90 -8.28
N SER A 105 8.18 7.65 -7.84
CA SER A 105 9.39 6.86 -7.52
C SER A 105 10.25 6.60 -8.75
N ARG A 106 9.67 6.59 -9.95
CA ARG A 106 10.36 6.46 -11.24
C ARG A 106 9.55 7.09 -12.36
N GLU A 107 10.18 7.96 -13.15
CA GLU A 107 9.60 8.44 -14.42
C GLU A 107 9.86 7.46 -15.56
N VAL A 108 8.97 7.46 -16.56
CA VAL A 108 9.09 6.60 -17.74
C VAL A 108 10.36 6.97 -18.50
N GLY A 109 11.29 6.02 -18.65
CA GLY A 109 12.58 6.23 -19.32
C GLY A 109 13.77 6.52 -18.39
N GLN A 110 13.57 6.63 -17.07
CA GLN A 110 14.69 6.80 -16.13
C GLN A 110 15.55 5.53 -16.00
N SER A 111 16.86 5.73 -15.84
CA SER A 111 17.82 4.65 -15.59
C SER A 111 17.58 4.03 -14.21
N TYR A 112 17.91 2.74 -14.06
CA TYR A 112 17.69 2.00 -12.81
C TYR A 112 18.42 2.63 -11.60
N ILE A 113 19.59 3.22 -11.82
CA ILE A 113 20.41 3.84 -10.76
C ILE A 113 19.78 5.17 -10.29
N SER A 114 19.35 6.04 -11.21
CA SER A 114 18.68 7.29 -10.83
C SER A 114 17.31 7.03 -10.19
N SER A 115 16.66 5.93 -10.59
CA SER A 115 15.39 5.46 -9.99
C SER A 115 15.54 5.12 -8.50
N VAL A 116 16.72 4.70 -8.03
CA VAL A 116 16.95 4.43 -6.61
C VAL A 116 16.84 5.72 -5.80
N TRP A 117 17.47 6.81 -6.26
CA TRP A 117 17.44 8.10 -5.56
C TRP A 117 16.03 8.68 -5.48
N THR A 118 15.29 8.66 -6.59
CA THR A 118 13.89 9.11 -6.61
C THR A 118 12.99 8.23 -5.75
N THR A 119 13.30 6.93 -5.64
CA THR A 119 12.59 6.02 -4.73
C THR A 119 12.85 6.35 -3.26
N VAL A 120 14.08 6.70 -2.87
CA VAL A 120 14.40 7.12 -1.50
C VAL A 120 13.63 8.39 -1.13
N ILE A 121 13.63 9.40 -2.01
CA ILE A 121 12.88 10.65 -1.78
C ILE A 121 11.38 10.35 -1.65
N ALA A 122 10.82 9.55 -2.55
CA ALA A 122 9.42 9.13 -2.47
C ALA A 122 9.11 8.33 -1.18
N THR A 123 10.09 7.62 -0.63
CA THR A 123 9.96 6.88 0.64
C THR A 123 9.91 7.82 1.83
N LEU A 124 10.72 8.88 1.84
CA LEU A 124 10.66 9.91 2.88
C LEU A 124 9.35 10.71 2.82
N GLU A 125 8.89 11.07 1.62
CA GLU A 125 7.57 11.69 1.43
C GLU A 125 6.45 10.75 1.90
N ALA A 126 6.52 9.46 1.57
CA ALA A 126 5.56 8.45 2.03
C ALA A 126 5.54 8.32 3.57
N ALA A 127 6.70 8.39 4.23
CA ALA A 127 6.81 8.37 5.68
C ALA A 127 6.09 9.56 6.32
N SER A 128 6.38 10.76 5.83
CA SER A 128 5.70 11.99 6.26
C SER A 128 4.20 11.88 6.05
N LEU A 129 3.78 11.49 4.83
CA LEU A 129 2.38 11.39 4.46
C LEU A 129 1.59 10.43 5.37
N LEU A 130 2.10 9.22 5.59
CA LEU A 130 1.43 8.22 6.43
C LEU A 130 1.43 8.64 7.91
N TRP A 131 2.47 9.34 8.37
CA TRP A 131 2.56 9.84 9.74
C TRP A 131 1.50 10.92 10.04
N PHE A 132 1.25 11.82 9.09
CA PHE A 132 0.27 12.90 9.25
C PHE A 132 -1.16 12.42 9.01
N GLU A 133 -1.41 11.67 7.94
CA GLU A 133 -2.76 11.28 7.57
C GLU A 133 -3.28 10.10 8.41
N LYS A 134 -2.39 9.21 8.84
CA LYS A 134 -2.70 8.01 9.65
C LYS A 134 -3.89 7.20 9.10
N PRO A 135 -3.83 6.74 7.83
CA PRO A 135 -4.92 5.97 7.25
C PRO A 135 -5.01 4.59 7.90
N GLU A 136 -6.21 4.02 7.90
CA GLU A 136 -6.48 2.68 8.40
C GLU A 136 -6.51 1.63 7.29
N LEU A 137 -6.81 2.07 6.06
CA LEU A 137 -6.77 1.27 4.84
C LEU A 137 -5.86 1.95 3.82
N LEU A 138 -4.93 1.21 3.23
CA LEU A 138 -4.11 1.63 2.09
C LEU A 138 -4.44 0.74 0.90
N LEU A 139 -5.08 1.32 -0.12
CA LEU A 139 -5.48 0.63 -1.35
C LEU A 139 -4.57 1.07 -2.51
N CYS A 140 -4.03 0.11 -3.26
CA CYS A 140 -3.11 0.42 -4.35
C CYS A 140 -3.15 -0.60 -5.49
N ASN A 141 -2.83 -0.16 -6.72
CA ASN A 141 -2.75 -1.03 -7.89
C ASN A 141 -1.63 -0.64 -8.86
N GLY A 142 -0.56 -1.43 -9.00
CA GLY A 142 0.24 -1.44 -10.23
C GLY A 142 1.38 -0.42 -10.52
N PRO A 143 1.47 0.86 -10.08
CA PRO A 143 2.62 1.69 -10.40
C PRO A 143 3.76 1.49 -9.38
N GLY A 144 4.99 1.81 -9.76
CA GLY A 144 6.13 1.83 -8.83
C GLY A 144 5.91 2.74 -7.61
N THR A 145 5.07 3.78 -7.74
CA THR A 145 4.75 4.75 -6.67
C THR A 145 4.08 4.12 -5.44
N CYS A 146 3.42 2.95 -5.57
CA CYS A 146 2.83 2.29 -4.41
C CYS A 146 3.84 1.56 -3.53
N VAL A 147 5.03 1.25 -4.06
CA VAL A 147 6.05 0.49 -3.33
C VAL A 147 6.56 1.25 -2.11
N PRO A 148 6.98 2.53 -2.19
CA PRO A 148 7.42 3.27 -1.00
C PRO A 148 6.35 3.37 0.10
N LEU A 149 5.11 3.64 -0.28
CA LEU A 149 3.99 3.75 0.66
C LEU A 149 3.74 2.42 1.39
N CYS A 150 3.80 1.29 0.67
CA CYS A 150 3.63 -0.02 1.28
C CYS A 150 4.83 -0.42 2.16
N ILE A 151 6.06 -0.05 1.78
CA ILE A 151 7.26 -0.28 2.60
C ILE A 151 7.12 0.47 3.93
N ILE A 152 6.79 1.76 3.90
CA ILE A 152 6.60 2.55 5.11
C ILE A 152 5.45 2.00 5.96
N ALA A 153 4.31 1.65 5.35
CA ALA A 153 3.21 1.04 6.09
C ALA A 153 3.63 -0.26 6.78
N PHE A 154 4.50 -1.07 6.15
CA PHE A 154 5.06 -2.28 6.76
C PHE A 154 6.02 -1.94 7.91
N VAL A 155 6.90 -0.94 7.74
CA VAL A 155 7.80 -0.45 8.81
C VAL A 155 7.01 0.04 10.01
N PHE A 156 5.95 0.82 9.79
CA PHE A 156 5.08 1.29 10.87
C PHE A 156 4.40 0.13 11.62
N LYS A 157 4.08 -0.98 10.96
CA LYS A 157 3.57 -2.19 11.63
C LYS A 157 4.63 -2.93 12.45
N ILE A 158 5.89 -2.95 11.99
CA ILE A 158 6.99 -3.58 12.74
C ILE A 158 7.15 -2.89 14.08
N PHE A 159 7.15 -1.55 14.07
CA PHE A 159 7.37 -0.71 15.25
C PHE A 159 6.09 -0.34 16.01
N TYR A 160 4.94 -0.95 15.67
CA TYR A 160 3.63 -0.66 16.29
C TYR A 160 3.21 0.82 16.26
N VAL A 161 3.70 1.57 15.28
CA VAL A 161 3.39 3.00 15.12
C VAL A 161 1.97 3.18 14.58
N LEU A 162 1.63 2.47 13.50
CA LEU A 162 0.30 2.48 12.87
C LEU A 162 -0.07 1.09 12.38
N ASN A 163 -1.33 0.71 12.56
CA ASN A 163 -1.87 -0.57 12.07
C ASN A 163 -2.68 -0.37 10.78
N ILE A 164 -1.99 -0.14 9.67
CA ILE A 164 -2.58 0.20 8.38
C ILE A 164 -2.91 -1.07 7.59
N THR A 165 -4.16 -1.41 7.33
CA THR A 165 -4.48 -2.54 6.46
C THR A 165 -4.07 -2.23 5.02
N THR A 166 -3.15 -3.00 4.44
CA THR A 166 -2.61 -2.77 3.09
C THR A 166 -3.19 -3.78 2.11
N VAL A 167 -3.85 -3.27 1.07
CA VAL A 167 -4.48 -4.07 0.01
C VAL A 167 -3.88 -3.70 -1.34
N PHE A 168 -3.23 -4.67 -1.98
CA PHE A 168 -2.72 -4.55 -3.33
C PHE A 168 -3.65 -5.25 -4.31
N ILE A 169 -4.07 -4.53 -5.35
CA ILE A 169 -4.86 -5.09 -6.45
C ILE A 169 -3.95 -5.17 -7.66
N GLU A 170 -3.71 -6.39 -8.15
CA GLU A 170 -2.94 -6.56 -9.38
C GLU A 170 -3.77 -6.09 -10.59
N SER A 171 -3.08 -5.53 -11.59
CA SER A 171 -3.72 -4.98 -12.77
C SER A 171 -4.37 -6.06 -13.64
N PHE A 172 -5.44 -5.71 -14.35
CA PHE A 172 -6.14 -6.61 -15.27
C PHE A 172 -5.23 -7.15 -16.39
N CYS A 173 -4.19 -6.40 -16.76
CA CYS A 173 -3.30 -6.78 -17.85
C CYS A 173 -2.34 -7.94 -17.48
N ARG A 174 -2.38 -8.44 -16.23
CA ARG A 174 -1.52 -9.51 -15.74
C ARG A 174 -2.30 -10.81 -15.61
N VAL A 175 -2.19 -11.65 -16.65
CA VAL A 175 -2.92 -12.92 -16.76
C VAL A 175 -2.08 -14.13 -16.36
N LYS A 176 -0.76 -14.08 -16.63
CA LYS A 176 0.15 -15.23 -16.46
C LYS A 176 1.14 -15.09 -15.31
N THR A 177 1.64 -13.89 -15.05
CA THR A 177 2.68 -13.63 -14.03
C THR A 177 2.43 -12.33 -13.29
N PHE A 178 2.84 -12.27 -12.01
CA PHE A 178 2.80 -11.05 -11.21
C PHE A 178 3.71 -9.98 -11.80
N SER A 179 3.29 -8.72 -11.67
CA SER A 179 4.16 -7.58 -11.94
C SER A 179 5.36 -7.58 -10.98
N LEU A 180 6.45 -6.89 -11.36
CA LEU A 180 7.59 -6.72 -10.46
C LEU A 180 7.15 -6.10 -9.12
N THR A 181 6.29 -5.07 -9.20
CA THR A 181 5.63 -4.47 -8.05
C THR A 181 4.86 -5.51 -7.23
N GLY A 182 4.04 -6.34 -7.86
CA GLY A 182 3.27 -7.40 -7.20
C GLY A 182 4.17 -8.42 -6.49
N LYS A 183 5.30 -8.81 -7.09
CA LYS A 183 6.28 -9.72 -6.46
C LYS A 183 6.93 -9.09 -5.22
N ILE A 184 7.26 -7.80 -5.27
CA ILE A 184 7.83 -7.07 -4.12
C ILE A 184 6.78 -6.95 -3.01
N LEU A 185 5.58 -6.50 -3.39
CA LEU A 185 4.50 -6.26 -2.45
C LEU A 185 3.94 -7.53 -1.85
N TYR A 186 4.12 -8.69 -2.49
CA TYR A 186 3.64 -9.98 -2.01
C TYR A 186 3.99 -10.26 -0.54
N TYR A 187 5.20 -9.88 -0.15
CA TYR A 187 5.69 -10.09 1.22
C TYR A 187 5.29 -8.95 2.17
N LEU A 188 5.03 -7.75 1.65
CA LEU A 188 4.84 -6.53 2.43
C LEU A 188 3.36 -6.26 2.76
N VAL A 189 2.45 -6.55 1.83
CA VAL A 189 1.04 -6.22 1.99
C VAL A 189 0.27 -7.28 2.79
N ASP A 190 -0.89 -6.89 3.32
CA ASP A 190 -1.76 -7.82 4.05
C ASP A 190 -2.60 -8.67 3.10
N HIS A 191 -3.19 -8.04 2.09
CA HIS A 191 -4.08 -8.70 1.14
C HIS A 191 -3.68 -8.39 -0.29
N ILE A 192 -3.73 -9.42 -1.14
CA ILE A 192 -3.54 -9.29 -2.56
C ILE A 192 -4.78 -9.78 -3.26
N ILE A 193 -5.31 -8.96 -4.15
CA ILE A 193 -6.46 -9.29 -4.98
C ILE A 193 -5.97 -9.44 -6.41
N VAL A 194 -6.25 -10.59 -7.01
CA VAL A 194 -6.01 -10.83 -8.43
C VAL A 194 -7.34 -11.03 -9.14
N ARG A 195 -7.40 -10.60 -10.39
CA ARG A 195 -8.63 -10.67 -11.19
C ARG A 195 -8.68 -11.88 -12.13
N TRP A 196 -7.54 -12.53 -12.39
CA TRP A 196 -7.47 -13.69 -13.28
C TRP A 196 -7.23 -14.98 -12.49
N PRO A 197 -8.10 -16.00 -12.61
CA PRO A 197 -7.94 -17.26 -11.91
C PRO A 197 -6.69 -18.04 -12.37
N GLY A 198 -6.24 -17.81 -13.60
CA GLY A 198 -5.00 -18.40 -14.13
C GLY A 198 -3.72 -17.96 -13.40
N LEU A 199 -3.75 -16.82 -12.71
CA LEU A 199 -2.65 -16.32 -11.90
C LEU A 199 -2.60 -16.98 -10.50
N ASN A 200 -3.69 -17.62 -10.08
CA ASN A 200 -3.92 -18.11 -8.73
C ASN A 200 -3.41 -19.56 -8.49
N LYS A 201 -2.79 -20.20 -9.49
CA LYS A 201 -2.78 -21.68 -9.51
C LYS A 201 -1.65 -22.43 -8.79
N SER A 202 -0.55 -21.83 -8.31
CA SER A 202 0.41 -22.64 -7.51
C SER A 202 1.49 -21.92 -6.67
N LEU A 203 1.47 -20.60 -6.49
CA LEU A 203 2.64 -19.88 -5.90
C LEU A 203 2.31 -18.85 -4.81
N TYR A 204 1.03 -18.55 -4.53
CA TYR A 204 0.67 -17.38 -3.73
C TYR A 204 -0.56 -17.61 -2.83
N ASP A 205 -0.33 -17.94 -1.56
CA ASP A 205 -1.40 -18.29 -0.59
C ASP A 205 -2.25 -17.07 -0.14
N LYS A 206 -1.77 -15.85 -0.41
CA LYS A 206 -2.41 -14.58 0.01
C LYS A 206 -3.31 -13.94 -1.06
N VAL A 207 -3.74 -14.73 -2.04
CA VAL A 207 -4.41 -14.23 -3.24
C VAL A 207 -5.90 -14.54 -3.20
N TYR A 208 -6.71 -13.49 -3.19
CA TYR A 208 -8.17 -13.60 -3.34
C TYR A 208 -8.52 -13.41 -4.81
N SER A 209 -9.23 -14.38 -5.39
CA SER A 209 -9.83 -14.24 -6.72
C SER A 209 -11.19 -13.57 -6.59
N SER A 210 -11.37 -12.45 -7.29
CA SER A 210 -12.68 -11.79 -7.48
C SER A 210 -13.47 -12.43 -8.61
#